data_AF-A0A5S9M1E7-F1
#
_entry.id   AF-A0A5S9M1E7-F1
#
_cell.length_a   1.000
_cell.length_b   1.000
_cell.length_c   1.000
_cell.angle_alpha   90.00
_cell.angle_beta   90.00
_cell.angle_gamma   90.00
#
_symmetry.space_group_name_H-M   'P 1'
#
loop_
_entity.id
_entity.type
_entity.pdbx_description
1 polymer ?
#
loop_
_entity_poly.entity_id
_entity_poly.type
_entity_poly.pdbx_seq_one_letter_code
_entity_poly.pdbx_strand_id
1 'polypeptide(L)'
;MNVKDMPLMEHIVELRKRLVIIAIFLSPLWWLVFFLAKPVIVYLQNTDEAATLTLNAFKLTDPLYVFMQFAFVIALVLTCPVILYQLWAFVSPGL
;
A
#
# COMPACT_ATOMS: atom_id res chain seq x y z
N MET A 1 -28.17 -1.00 -23.89
CA MET A 1 -27.01 -1.69 -24.51
C MET A 1 -26.92 -3.06 -23.86
N ASN A 2 -26.84 -4.12 -24.66
CA ASN A 2 -26.92 -5.51 -24.18
C ASN A 2 -25.69 -5.83 -23.34
N VAL A 3 -25.89 -6.18 -22.07
CA VAL A 3 -24.84 -6.35 -21.04
C VAL A 3 -23.98 -7.60 -21.27
N LYS A 4 -24.29 -8.43 -22.28
CA LYS A 4 -23.75 -9.79 -22.38
C LYS A 4 -22.37 -9.96 -23.01
N ASP A 5 -21.77 -8.96 -23.65
CA ASP A 5 -20.45 -9.12 -24.25
C ASP A 5 -19.64 -7.82 -24.17
N MET A 6 -19.19 -7.45 -22.96
CA MET A 6 -18.04 -6.55 -22.87
C MET A 6 -16.82 -7.39 -23.29
N PRO A 7 -16.14 -7.11 -24.41
CA PRO A 7 -15.00 -7.91 -24.85
C PRO A 7 -13.96 -7.96 -23.72
N LEU A 8 -13.31 -9.11 -23.50
CA LEU A 8 -12.28 -9.29 -22.45
C LEU A 8 -11.23 -8.16 -22.44
N MET A 9 -10.96 -7.57 -23.61
CA MET A 9 -10.10 -6.40 -23.71
C MET A 9 -10.63 -5.16 -23.00
N GLU A 10 -11.92 -4.87 -23.06
CA GLU A 10 -12.51 -3.73 -22.35
C GLU A 10 -12.40 -3.90 -20.83
N HIS A 11 -12.60 -5.12 -20.32
CA HIS A 11 -12.43 -5.42 -18.89
C HIS A 11 -10.98 -5.27 -18.40
N ILE A 12 -9.99 -5.70 -19.19
CA ILE A 12 -8.57 -5.48 -18.88
C ILE A 12 -8.19 -4.00 -18.96
N VAL A 13 -8.76 -3.25 -19.91
CA VAL A 13 -8.56 -1.80 -20.02
C VAL A 13 -9.12 -1.08 -18.80
N GLU A 14 -10.29 -1.53 -18.30
CA GLU A 14 -10.85 -1.07 -17.06
C GLU A 14 -9.89 -1.32 -15.90
N LEU A 15 -9.45 -2.57 -15.68
CA LEU A 15 -8.48 -2.93 -14.63
C LEU A 15 -7.24 -2.04 -14.65
N ARG A 16 -6.66 -1.79 -15.82
CA ARG A 16 -5.50 -0.89 -15.96
C ARG A 16 -5.82 0.52 -15.46
N LYS A 17 -6.95 1.09 -15.88
CA LYS A 17 -7.40 2.42 -15.44
C LYS A 17 -7.57 2.46 -13.91
N ARG A 18 -8.12 1.39 -13.34
CA ARG A 18 -8.33 1.24 -11.91
C ARG A 18 -7.01 1.15 -11.13
N LEU A 19 -6.04 0.39 -11.62
CA LEU A 19 -4.70 0.29 -11.04
C LEU A 19 -3.96 1.63 -11.06
N VAL A 20 -4.08 2.40 -12.16
CA VAL A 20 -3.48 3.73 -12.25
C VAL A 20 -4.08 4.67 -11.19
N ILE A 21 -5.39 4.62 -10.97
CA ILE A 21 -6.04 5.40 -9.90
C ILE A 21 -5.46 5.03 -8.53
N ILE A 22 -5.40 3.74 -8.21
CA ILE A 22 -4.81 3.27 -6.94
C ILE A 22 -3.37 3.77 -6.79
N ALA A 23 -2.55 3.65 -7.84
CA ALA A 23 -1.16 4.09 -7.81
C ALA A 23 -1.02 5.61 -7.57
N ILE A 24 -1.90 6.41 -8.16
CA ILE A 24 -1.94 7.87 -7.96
C ILE A 24 -2.32 8.23 -6.52
N PHE A 25 -3.20 7.46 -5.87
CA PHE A 25 -3.52 7.68 -4.45
C PHE A 25 -2.40 7.16 -3.52
N LEU A 26 -1.83 5.99 -3.83
CA LEU A 26 -0.78 5.36 -3.02
C LEU A 26 0.53 6.17 -3.01
N SER A 27 0.95 6.71 -4.16
CA SER A 27 2.22 7.44 -4.30
C SER A 27 2.37 8.62 -3.33
N PRO A 28 1.47 9.62 -3.29
CA PRO A 28 1.58 10.74 -2.36
C PRO A 28 1.43 10.33 -0.90
N LEU A 29 0.57 9.33 -0.59
CA LEU A 29 0.47 8.76 0.75
C LEU A 29 1.79 8.11 1.19
N TRP A 30 2.43 7.39 0.28
CA TRP A 30 3.73 6.78 0.54
C TRP A 30 4.81 7.81 0.79
N TRP A 31 4.90 8.87 -0.02
CA TRP A 31 5.82 9.98 0.23
C TRP A 31 5.56 10.66 1.58
N LEU A 32 4.29 10.91 1.93
CA LEU A 32 3.93 11.50 3.22
C LEU A 32 4.37 10.62 4.41
N VAL A 33 4.08 9.32 4.34
CA VAL A 33 4.48 8.35 5.36
C VAL A 33 6.00 8.20 5.41
N PHE A 34 6.70 8.27 4.27
CA PHE A 34 8.15 8.19 4.22
C PHE A 34 8.81 9.29 5.06
N PHE A 35 8.30 10.53 5.01
CA PHE A 35 8.79 11.61 5.89
C PHE A 35 8.44 11.39 7.37
N LEU A 36 7.32 10.74 7.67
CA LEU A 36 6.88 10.41 9.04
C LEU A 36 7.48 9.10 9.58
N ALA A 37 8.08 8.26 8.75
CA ALA A 37 8.50 6.92 9.17
C ALA A 37 9.60 6.97 10.24
N LYS A 38 10.52 7.95 10.16
CA LYS A 38 11.62 8.10 11.12
C LYS A 38 11.14 8.29 12.57
N PRO A 39 10.31 9.30 12.90
CA PRO A 39 9.83 9.48 14.26
C PRO A 39 8.97 8.29 14.75
N VAL A 40 8.21 7.65 13.87
CA VAL A 40 7.37 6.51 14.23
C VAL A 40 8.22 5.27 14.57
N ILE A 41 9.26 4.99 13.80
CA ILE A 41 10.18 3.87 14.08
C ILE A 41 10.92 4.11 15.41
N VAL A 42 11.39 5.33 15.65
CA VAL A 42 12.02 5.68 16.94
C VAL A 42 11.04 5.53 18.10
N TYR A 43 9.79 5.96 17.92
CA TYR A 43 8.75 5.76 18.94
C TYR A 43 8.53 4.27 19.24
N LEU A 44 8.41 3.42 18.21
CA LEU A 44 8.26 1.97 18.34
C LEU A 44 9.47 1.28 18.98
N GLN A 45 10.67 1.85 18.87
CA GLN A 45 11.86 1.32 19.55
C GLN A 45 11.89 1.65 21.06
N ASN A 46 11.16 2.67 21.49
CA ASN A 46 11.13 3.12 22.88
C ASN A 46 9.95 2.54 23.68
N THR A 47 9.12 1.68 23.08
CA THR A 47 8.03 0.99 23.80
C THR A 47 8.59 -0.17 24.65
N ASP A 48 7.95 -0.43 25.79
CA ASP A 48 8.37 -1.46 26.75
C ASP A 48 8.44 -2.87 26.12
N GLU A 49 7.63 -3.14 25.09
CA GLU A 49 7.68 -4.38 24.32
C GLU A 49 8.98 -4.52 23.52
N ALA A 50 9.47 -3.43 22.93
CA ALA A 50 10.72 -3.40 22.18
C ALA A 50 11.96 -3.47 23.09
N ALA A 51 11.85 -3.07 24.36
CA ALA A 51 12.94 -3.18 25.34
C ALA A 51 13.36 -4.63 25.60
N THR A 52 12.46 -5.59 25.36
CA THR A 52 12.76 -7.04 25.46
C THR A 52 13.29 -7.65 24.16
N LEU A 53 13.23 -6.90 23.05
CA LEU A 53 13.63 -7.35 21.72
C LEU A 53 14.96 -6.74 21.32
N THR A 54 16.00 -7.56 21.20
CA THR A 54 17.29 -7.12 20.67
C THR A 54 17.18 -6.92 19.14
N LEU A 55 17.03 -5.67 18.70
CA LEU A 55 17.05 -5.32 17.28
C LEU A 55 18.48 -5.39 16.73
N ASN A 56 18.81 -6.47 16.04
CA ASN A 56 20.11 -6.66 15.40
C ASN A 56 20.00 -6.40 13.89
N ALA A 57 20.85 -5.50 13.37
CA ALA A 57 21.06 -5.37 11.93
C ALA A 57 22.20 -6.31 11.52
N PHE A 58 21.88 -7.34 10.73
CA PHE A 58 22.87 -8.30 10.24
C PHE A 58 23.62 -7.75 9.04
N LYS A 59 22.97 -6.87 8.26
CA LYS A 59 23.51 -6.23 7.07
C LYS A 59 23.38 -4.72 7.19
N LEU A 60 24.31 -4.00 6.55
CA LEU A 60 24.30 -2.54 6.47
C LEU A 60 23.02 -1.98 5.84
N THR A 61 22.38 -2.75 4.97
CA THR A 61 21.14 -2.38 4.27
C THR A 61 19.87 -2.61 5.09
N ASP A 62 19.94 -3.34 6.21
CA ASP A 62 18.75 -3.72 6.97
C ASP A 62 17.97 -2.49 7.49
N PRO A 63 18.60 -1.44 8.05
CA PRO A 63 17.86 -0.26 8.50
C PRO A 63 17.12 0.44 7.36
N LEU A 64 17.73 0.52 6.17
CA LEU A 64 17.10 1.12 4.99
C LEU A 64 15.92 0.26 4.50
N TYR A 65 16.10 -1.05 4.50
CA TYR A 65 15.06 -1.99 4.08
C TYR A 65 13.84 -1.93 4.99
N VAL A 66 14.06 -1.97 6.31
CA VAL A 66 13.00 -1.82 7.32
C VAL A 66 12.28 -0.48 7.16
N PHE A 67 13.02 0.61 6.96
CA PHE A 67 12.44 1.93 6.77
C PHE A 67 11.51 1.99 5.54
N MET A 68 11.99 1.52 4.39
CA MET A 68 11.21 1.50 3.15
C MET A 68 9.99 0.60 3.26
N GLN A 69 10.16 -0.60 3.82
CA GLN A 69 9.07 -1.56 3.99
C GLN A 69 8.01 -1.02 4.95
N PHE A 70 8.42 -0.43 6.08
CA PHE A 70 7.51 0.19 7.03
C PHE A 70 6.69 1.30 6.38
N ALA A 71 7.35 2.22 5.68
CA ALA A 71 6.66 3.32 5.00
C ALA A 71 5.66 2.80 3.94
N PHE A 72 6.05 1.77 3.18
CA PHE A 72 5.20 1.17 2.17
C PHE A 72 3.97 0.47 2.77
N VAL A 73 4.15 -0.32 3.82
CA VAL A 73 3.05 -1.05 4.48
C VAL A 73 2.03 -0.07 5.08
N ILE A 74 2.48 0.95 5.79
CA ILE A 74 1.57 1.95 6.38
C ILE A 74 0.84 2.72 5.29
N ALA A 75 1.52 3.15 4.22
CA ALA A 75 0.86 3.81 3.10
C ALA A 75 -0.18 2.90 2.42
N LEU A 76 0.10 1.60 2.30
CA LEU A 76 -0.82 0.63 1.74
C LEU A 76 -2.05 0.44 2.63
N VAL A 77 -1.88 0.39 3.94
CA VAL A 77 -3.00 0.35 4.91
C VAL A 77 -3.86 1.60 4.79
N LEU A 78 -3.26 2.78 4.71
CA LEU A 78 -4.01 4.04 4.50
C LEU A 78 -4.75 4.06 3.15
N THR A 79 -4.18 3.43 2.12
CA THR A 79 -4.80 3.33 0.79
C THR A 79 -5.83 2.19 0.69
N CYS A 80 -5.93 1.32 1.71
CA CYS A 80 -6.81 0.16 1.72
C CYS A 80 -8.29 0.48 1.39
N PRO A 81 -8.92 1.54 1.92
CA PRO A 81 -10.31 1.88 1.57
C PRO A 81 -10.50 2.15 0.08
N VAL A 82 -9.53 2.83 -0.56
CA VAL A 82 -9.56 3.12 -2.00
C VAL A 82 -9.35 1.85 -2.80
N ILE A 83 -8.42 0.99 -2.40
CA ILE A 83 -8.17 -0.31 -3.05
C ILE A 83 -9.42 -1.18 -3.01
N LEU A 84 -10.07 -1.30 -1.84
CA LEU A 84 -11.28 -2.09 -1.65
C LEU A 84 -12.45 -1.55 -2.48
N TYR A 85 -12.67 -0.23 -2.47
CA TYR A 85 -13.69 0.39 -3.32
C TYR A 85 -13.45 0.11 -4.80
N GLN A 86 -12.19 0.25 -5.23
CA GLN A 86 -11.82 0.08 -6.63
C GLN A 86 -11.92 -1.38 -7.09
N LEU A 87 -11.57 -2.33 -6.21
CA LEU A 87 -11.77 -3.77 -6.43
C LEU A 87 -13.25 -4.12 -6.48
N TRP A 88 -14.07 -3.61 -5.55
CA TRP A 88 -15.50 -3.87 -5.54
C TRP A 88 -16.17 -3.36 -6.81
N ALA A 89 -15.86 -2.12 -7.21
CA ALA A 89 -16.39 -1.52 -8.41
C ALA A 89 -15.89 -2.18 -9.71
N PHE A 90 -14.82 -2.98 -9.65
CA PHE A 90 -14.35 -3.83 -10.76
C PHE A 90 -15.09 -5.18 -10.83
N VAL A 91 -15.46 -5.74 -9.66
CA VAL A 91 -16.14 -7.03 -9.56
C VAL A 91 -17.66 -6.90 -9.77
N SER A 92 -18.28 -5.82 -9.27
CA SER A 92 -19.74 -5.62 -9.36
C SER A 92 -20.32 -5.62 -10.79
N PRO A 93 -19.62 -5.18 -11.85
CA PRO A 93 -20.12 -5.27 -13.22
C PRO A 93 -19.97 -6.66 -13.86
N GLY A 94 -19.17 -7.55 -13.25
CA GLY A 94 -18.87 -8.90 -13.75
C GLY A 94 -19.75 -10.01 -13.15
N LEU A 95 -20.66 -9.67 -12.24
CA LEU A 95 -21.74 -10.51 -11.70
C LEU A 95 -23.09 -9.99 -12.19
#